data_AF-A0A7Y3MVW8-F1
#
_entry.id   AF-A0A7Y3MVW8-F1
#
_cell.length_a   1.000
_cell.length_b   1.000
_cell.length_c   1.000
_cell.angle_alpha   90.00
_cell.angle_beta   90.00
_cell.angle_gamma   90.00
#
_symmetry.space_group_name_H-M   'P 1'
#
loop_
_entity.id
_entity.type
_entity.pdbx_description
1 polymer ?
#
loop_
_entity_poly.entity_id
_entity_poly.type
_entity_poly.pdbx_seq_one_letter_code
_entity_poly.pdbx_strand_id
1 'polypeptide(L)'
;MPSPSPLHVLLLATTGALACQSAVESADDLSMPATAWSDEEVETPEDGELRVLVIHDMEGLSGQSDPSSFDFGTELYPQGQEWLAADVNAVVDGLFAGGATHVFIADGHGSGNPEPDVRADLLDDRAVQIIRDEPFDTYFDLPESEDIDAVAVVGMHAKTGSGGFASHTFTLGIDLLINGRSITETELVALSWGRVGVPVIFASGDQRLESDLETMPWVEYVTVKEATAADAANPRPVDEARADLREGARRAVGGLGDARFLAVSKPIHASLHAVPPASLAALEGIPGMNYADNTYTFATGDLREAYDGLVQVVGLAASGYASVLREVLMARDDGREIFDAYGAALSKRWFDQESGRLESDGDQADSMSGLRRFHGYR
;
A
#
# COMPACT_ATOMS: atom_id res chain seq x y z
N MET A 1 -6.20 -30.56 10.55
CA MET A 1 -4.72 -30.61 10.53
C MET A 1 -4.22 -29.78 11.70
N PRO A 2 -3.22 -30.19 12.50
CA PRO A 2 -2.84 -29.45 13.69
C PRO A 2 -2.11 -28.17 13.29
N SER A 3 -2.42 -27.07 13.98
CA SER A 3 -1.76 -25.77 13.84
C SER A 3 -0.27 -25.87 14.19
N PRO A 4 0.63 -25.24 13.43
CA PRO A 4 2.06 -25.31 13.71
C PRO A 4 2.41 -24.59 15.01
N SER A 5 3.34 -25.17 15.78
CA SER A 5 3.83 -24.62 17.06
C SER A 5 4.58 -23.28 16.88
N PRO A 6 4.73 -22.43 17.92
CA PRO A 6 5.53 -21.19 17.84
C PRO A 6 6.98 -21.38 17.36
N LEU A 7 7.55 -22.56 17.59
CA LEU A 7 8.86 -22.97 17.05
C LEU A 7 8.86 -23.11 15.51
N HIS A 8 7.72 -23.37 14.87
CA HIS A 8 7.58 -23.39 13.41
C HIS A 8 7.49 -21.97 12.81
N VAL A 9 7.01 -20.97 13.56
CA VAL A 9 7.00 -19.56 13.11
C VAL A 9 8.41 -18.96 13.18
N LEU A 10 9.17 -19.30 14.22
CA LEU A 10 10.59 -18.95 14.30
C LEU A 10 11.43 -19.74 13.28
N LEU A 11 11.08 -21.02 13.05
CA LEU A 11 11.70 -21.79 11.97
C LEU A 11 11.35 -21.21 10.60
N LEU A 12 10.13 -20.67 10.39
CA LEU A 12 9.71 -19.97 9.16
C LEU A 12 10.36 -18.61 8.97
N ALA A 13 10.64 -17.86 10.03
CA ALA A 13 11.47 -16.65 9.95
C ALA A 13 12.92 -16.99 9.59
N THR A 14 13.45 -18.09 10.14
CA THR A 14 14.76 -18.60 9.72
C THR A 14 14.74 -19.32 8.38
N THR A 15 13.66 -19.96 7.94
CA THR A 15 13.54 -20.62 6.63
C THR A 15 13.00 -19.70 5.56
N GLY A 16 12.48 -18.51 5.86
CA GLY A 16 12.38 -17.41 4.90
C GLY A 16 13.79 -16.85 4.66
N ALA A 17 14.54 -16.59 5.73
CA ALA A 17 15.95 -16.22 5.65
C ALA A 17 16.87 -17.34 5.08
N LEU A 18 16.54 -18.62 5.27
CA LEU A 18 17.27 -19.79 4.75
C LEU A 18 16.68 -20.34 3.42
N ALA A 19 15.42 -20.09 3.06
CA ALA A 19 14.92 -20.36 1.70
C ALA A 19 15.40 -19.27 0.74
N CYS A 20 15.61 -18.05 1.23
CA CYS A 20 16.44 -17.07 0.55
C CYS A 20 17.91 -17.54 0.40
N GLN A 21 18.45 -18.42 1.24
CA GLN A 21 19.83 -18.91 1.06
C GLN A 21 20.03 -19.86 -0.13
N SER A 22 18.97 -20.40 -0.76
CA SER A 22 19.16 -21.24 -1.96
C SER A 22 19.16 -20.47 -3.29
N ALA A 23 18.92 -19.14 -3.28
CA ALA A 23 19.00 -18.32 -4.50
C ALA A 23 19.26 -16.81 -4.29
N VAL A 24 19.39 -16.30 -3.07
CA VAL A 24 19.80 -14.91 -2.82
C VAL A 24 21.31 -14.87 -2.76
N GLU A 25 21.94 -14.64 -3.91
CA GLU A 25 23.29 -14.08 -3.94
C GLU A 25 23.28 -12.80 -3.10
N SER A 26 24.29 -12.60 -2.24
CA SER A 26 24.38 -11.37 -1.45
C SER A 26 24.33 -10.18 -2.41
N ALA A 27 23.60 -9.11 -2.08
CA ALA A 27 23.53 -7.89 -2.89
C ALA A 27 24.92 -7.30 -3.23
N ASP A 28 25.96 -7.66 -2.47
CA ASP A 28 27.36 -7.32 -2.73
C ASP A 28 27.97 -8.00 -3.98
N ASP A 29 27.37 -9.09 -4.49
CA ASP A 29 27.89 -9.88 -5.62
C ASP A 29 27.22 -9.53 -6.97
N LEU A 30 26.08 -8.83 -6.92
CA LEU A 30 25.35 -8.35 -8.09
C LEU A 30 25.53 -6.84 -8.24
N SER A 31 26.00 -6.39 -9.40
CA SER A 31 26.16 -4.95 -9.66
C SER A 31 24.80 -4.29 -9.85
N MET A 32 24.54 -3.21 -9.11
CA MET A 32 23.36 -2.36 -9.32
C MET A 32 23.22 -1.93 -10.77
N PRO A 33 22.01 -1.95 -11.35
CA PRO A 33 21.78 -1.45 -12.69
C PRO A 33 21.99 0.07 -12.76
N ALA A 34 22.32 0.55 -13.96
CA ALA A 34 22.62 1.97 -14.19
C ALA A 34 21.39 2.89 -14.02
N THR A 35 20.19 2.35 -14.29
CA THR A 35 18.89 3.01 -14.07
C THR A 35 18.00 2.07 -13.28
N ALA A 36 17.10 2.63 -12.48
CA ALA A 36 16.21 1.81 -11.66
C ALA A 36 15.17 1.04 -12.51
N TRP A 37 14.70 1.68 -13.57
CA TRP A 37 13.77 1.14 -14.57
C TRP A 37 13.95 1.90 -15.89
N SER A 38 13.31 1.39 -16.95
CA SER A 38 12.98 2.13 -18.18
C SER A 38 11.48 2.41 -18.24
N ASP A 39 11.07 3.31 -19.13
CA ASP A 39 9.68 3.45 -19.57
C ASP A 39 9.54 2.86 -20.98
N GLU A 40 8.49 2.07 -21.19
CA GLU A 40 8.23 1.32 -22.43
C GLU A 40 6.86 1.73 -23.02
N GLU A 41 6.70 1.56 -24.33
CA GLU A 41 5.47 1.93 -25.05
C GLU A 41 4.33 0.94 -24.76
N VAL A 42 3.13 1.47 -24.56
CA VAL A 42 1.92 0.67 -24.31
C VAL A 42 1.41 0.08 -25.61
N GLU A 43 1.02 -1.20 -25.58
CA GLU A 43 0.30 -1.81 -26.70
C GLU A 43 -1.17 -1.34 -26.70
N THR A 44 -1.67 -0.90 -27.86
CA THR A 44 -3.03 -0.37 -27.95
C THR A 44 -4.05 -1.52 -27.91
N PRO A 45 -5.14 -1.43 -27.12
CA PRO A 45 -6.15 -2.49 -27.06
C PRO A 45 -6.77 -2.79 -28.43
N GLU A 46 -6.82 -4.07 -28.81
CA GLU A 46 -7.26 -4.49 -30.15
C GLU A 46 -8.79 -4.56 -30.32
N ASP A 47 -9.56 -4.74 -29.24
CA ASP A 47 -11.00 -5.04 -29.29
C ASP A 47 -11.92 -3.80 -29.20
N GLY A 48 -11.35 -2.63 -28.92
CA GLY A 48 -12.09 -1.37 -28.79
C GLY A 48 -12.85 -1.19 -27.47
N GLU A 49 -12.71 -2.12 -26.52
CA GLU A 49 -13.17 -1.97 -25.15
C GLU A 49 -12.02 -1.49 -24.27
N LEU A 50 -12.12 -0.26 -23.75
CA LEU A 50 -11.15 0.27 -22.80
C LEU A 50 -11.60 -0.04 -21.36
N ARG A 51 -10.80 -0.79 -20.62
CA ARG A 51 -11.06 -1.24 -19.25
C ARG A 51 -10.03 -0.60 -18.32
N VAL A 52 -10.51 0.22 -17.40
CA VAL A 52 -9.65 0.97 -16.47
C VAL A 52 -9.86 0.47 -15.05
N LEU A 53 -8.77 0.14 -14.36
CA LEU A 53 -8.78 -0.11 -12.93
C LEU A 53 -8.50 1.20 -12.19
N VAL A 54 -9.38 1.56 -11.27
CA VAL A 54 -9.16 2.61 -10.27
C VAL A 54 -8.72 1.94 -8.97
N ILE A 55 -7.49 2.21 -8.54
CA ILE A 55 -7.03 1.89 -7.19
C ILE A 55 -7.16 3.17 -6.37
N HIS A 56 -7.87 3.12 -5.25
CA HIS A 56 -8.03 4.30 -4.41
C HIS A 56 -7.32 4.15 -3.06
N ASP A 57 -7.02 5.31 -2.51
CA ASP A 57 -6.48 5.53 -1.19
C ASP A 57 -7.20 6.73 -0.54
N MET A 58 -7.00 7.00 0.75
CA MET A 58 -7.80 8.00 1.48
C MET A 58 -7.02 9.24 1.96
N GLU A 59 -5.69 9.20 2.03
CA GLU A 59 -4.85 10.28 2.53
C GLU A 59 -4.83 11.48 1.59
N GLY A 60 -5.08 11.29 0.30
CA GLY A 60 -4.92 12.27 -0.76
C GLY A 60 -6.20 12.95 -1.21
N LEU A 61 -7.29 12.87 -0.45
CA LEU A 61 -8.62 13.29 -0.91
C LEU A 61 -8.85 14.81 -0.89
N SER A 62 -9.74 15.29 -1.76
CA SER A 62 -10.21 16.67 -1.78
C SER A 62 -11.04 17.01 -0.54
N GLY A 63 -10.94 18.25 -0.05
CA GLY A 63 -11.64 18.70 1.17
C GLY A 63 -11.03 18.18 2.48
N GLN A 64 -10.08 17.26 2.42
CA GLN A 64 -9.48 16.61 3.57
C GLN A 64 -8.21 17.34 4.06
N SER A 65 -8.16 17.61 5.37
CA SER A 65 -6.99 18.19 6.03
C SER A 65 -6.65 17.56 7.39
N ASP A 66 -7.41 16.55 7.82
CA ASP A 66 -7.29 15.91 9.14
C ASP A 66 -7.10 14.39 8.98
N PRO A 67 -6.01 13.81 9.52
CA PRO A 67 -5.75 12.38 9.42
C PRO A 67 -6.84 11.47 9.99
N SER A 68 -7.61 11.94 10.95
CA SER A 68 -8.69 11.14 11.53
C SER A 68 -9.80 10.80 10.53
N SER A 69 -9.89 11.50 9.39
CA SER A 69 -10.90 11.21 8.38
C SER A 69 -10.66 9.93 7.57
N PHE A 70 -9.49 9.30 7.66
CA PHE A 70 -9.19 8.05 6.95
C PHE A 70 -8.92 6.86 7.88
N ASP A 71 -8.78 7.09 9.18
CA ASP A 71 -8.59 6.02 10.17
C ASP A 71 -9.92 5.40 10.63
N PHE A 72 -10.09 4.09 10.48
CA PHE A 72 -11.33 3.41 10.84
C PHE A 72 -11.63 3.51 12.35
N GLY A 73 -12.87 3.87 12.67
CA GLY A 73 -13.34 3.97 14.06
C GLY A 73 -13.26 5.36 14.68
N THR A 74 -12.76 6.35 13.95
CA THR A 74 -12.85 7.77 14.34
C THR A 74 -14.24 8.35 14.03
N GLU A 75 -14.55 9.52 14.62
CA GLU A 75 -15.79 10.24 14.32
C GLU A 75 -15.82 10.84 12.91
N LEU A 76 -14.64 11.13 12.31
CA LEU A 76 -14.52 11.77 11.00
C LEU A 76 -14.44 10.77 9.84
N TYR A 77 -14.19 9.50 10.10
CA TYR A 77 -14.09 8.47 9.08
C TYR A 77 -15.30 8.39 8.13
N PRO A 78 -16.57 8.44 8.59
CA PRO A 78 -17.72 8.46 7.69
C PRO A 78 -17.73 9.64 6.72
N GLN A 79 -17.24 10.81 7.15
CA GLN A 79 -17.09 11.97 6.27
C GLN A 79 -15.97 11.76 5.25
N GLY A 80 -14.89 11.07 5.63
CA GLY A 80 -13.84 10.64 4.71
C GLY A 80 -14.36 9.70 3.63
N GLN A 81 -15.22 8.73 3.98
CA GLN A 81 -15.86 7.85 2.98
C GLN A 81 -16.72 8.63 1.98
N GLU A 82 -17.42 9.69 2.41
CA GLU A 82 -18.17 10.57 1.51
C GLU A 82 -17.24 11.35 0.56
N TRP A 83 -16.09 11.83 1.05
CA TRP A 83 -15.09 12.50 0.21
C TRP A 83 -14.46 11.53 -0.79
N LEU A 84 -14.09 10.34 -0.32
CA LEU A 84 -13.55 9.25 -1.12
C LEU A 84 -14.48 8.89 -2.27
N ALA A 85 -15.74 8.59 -1.96
CA ALA A 85 -16.73 8.25 -2.98
C ALA A 85 -16.93 9.38 -4.00
N ALA A 86 -16.98 10.64 -3.54
CA ALA A 86 -17.15 11.77 -4.44
C ALA A 86 -15.96 12.00 -5.38
N ASP A 87 -14.73 11.84 -4.89
CA ASP A 87 -13.52 11.98 -5.71
C ASP A 87 -13.35 10.81 -6.69
N VAL A 88 -13.58 9.57 -6.22
CA VAL A 88 -13.61 8.38 -7.08
C VAL A 88 -14.68 8.53 -8.17
N ASN A 89 -15.89 8.97 -7.82
CA ASN A 89 -16.96 9.18 -8.80
C ASN A 89 -16.63 10.29 -9.82
N ALA A 90 -15.94 11.35 -9.41
CA ALA A 90 -15.49 12.39 -10.34
C ALA A 90 -14.51 11.81 -11.37
N VAL A 91 -13.56 10.98 -10.92
CA VAL A 91 -12.61 10.27 -11.79
C VAL A 91 -13.33 9.28 -12.69
N VAL A 92 -14.19 8.41 -12.15
CA VAL A 92 -15.02 7.45 -12.92
C VAL A 92 -15.78 8.15 -14.05
N ASP A 93 -16.44 9.27 -13.74
CA ASP A 93 -17.20 10.02 -14.74
C ASP A 93 -16.31 10.66 -15.82
N GLY A 94 -15.10 11.07 -15.44
CA GLY A 94 -14.04 11.50 -16.36
C GLY A 94 -13.57 10.39 -17.27
N LEU A 95 -13.28 9.20 -16.72
CA LEU A 95 -12.85 8.02 -17.46
C LEU A 95 -13.89 7.62 -18.53
N PHE A 96 -15.17 7.51 -18.15
CA PHE A 96 -16.26 7.22 -19.09
C PHE A 96 -16.41 8.33 -20.15
N ALA A 97 -16.30 9.60 -19.76
CA ALA A 97 -16.32 10.71 -20.72
C ALA A 97 -15.12 10.72 -21.67
N GLY A 98 -14.00 10.10 -21.27
CA GLY A 98 -12.81 9.91 -22.09
C GLY A 98 -12.91 8.75 -23.09
N GLY A 99 -13.83 7.81 -22.85
CA GLY A 99 -14.03 6.63 -23.71
C GLY A 99 -13.79 5.29 -23.02
N ALA A 100 -13.55 5.26 -21.71
CA ALA A 100 -13.57 3.99 -20.97
C ALA A 100 -14.93 3.31 -21.12
N THR A 101 -14.91 2.00 -21.30
CA THR A 101 -16.11 1.15 -21.45
C THR A 101 -16.44 0.42 -20.15
N HIS A 102 -15.41 0.12 -19.36
CA HIS A 102 -15.53 -0.52 -18.05
C HIS A 102 -14.60 0.17 -17.06
N VAL A 103 -15.09 0.38 -15.85
CA VAL A 103 -14.29 0.93 -14.75
C VAL A 103 -14.44 0.03 -13.54
N PHE A 104 -13.32 -0.49 -13.05
CA PHE A 104 -13.25 -1.33 -11.86
C PHE A 104 -12.67 -0.54 -10.70
N ILE A 105 -13.14 -0.78 -9.48
CA ILE A 105 -12.65 -0.10 -8.28
C ILE A 105 -12.00 -1.13 -7.36
N ALA A 106 -10.75 -0.92 -7.00
CA ALA A 106 -10.04 -1.67 -5.98
C ALA A 106 -9.68 -0.78 -4.79
N ASP A 107 -9.89 -1.31 -3.60
CA ASP A 107 -9.53 -0.66 -2.35
C ASP A 107 -8.04 -0.87 -2.05
N GLY A 108 -7.29 0.22 -1.86
CA GLY A 108 -5.85 0.20 -1.59
C GLY A 108 -5.45 0.73 -0.20
N HIS A 109 -6.38 1.35 0.56
CA HIS A 109 -6.02 2.17 1.71
C HIS A 109 -5.68 1.36 2.97
N GLY A 110 -6.43 0.29 3.25
CA GLY A 110 -6.17 -0.56 4.41
C GLY A 110 -6.54 0.07 5.76
N SER A 111 -7.66 0.81 5.83
CA SER A 111 -8.15 1.49 7.05
C SER A 111 -8.36 0.59 8.28
N GLY A 112 -8.45 -0.72 8.08
CA GLY A 112 -8.90 -1.68 9.10
C GLY A 112 -10.43 -1.84 9.17
N ASN A 113 -11.17 -1.15 8.30
CA ASN A 113 -12.59 -1.41 8.07
C ASN A 113 -12.77 -2.84 7.50
N PRO A 114 -13.69 -3.66 8.05
CA PRO A 114 -13.98 -4.99 7.50
C PRO A 114 -14.75 -4.95 6.16
N GLU A 115 -15.34 -3.81 5.80
CA GLU A 115 -16.00 -3.56 4.53
C GLU A 115 -15.16 -2.59 3.68
N PRO A 116 -15.38 -2.48 2.36
CA PRO A 116 -14.67 -1.50 1.55
C PRO A 116 -14.80 -0.06 2.07
N ASP A 117 -13.74 0.73 1.94
CA ASP A 117 -13.69 2.14 2.31
C ASP A 117 -14.61 2.97 1.41
N VAL A 118 -14.64 2.67 0.09
CA VAL A 118 -15.69 3.18 -0.79
C VAL A 118 -16.99 2.44 -0.54
N ARG A 119 -17.99 3.14 -0.01
CA ARG A 119 -19.32 2.58 0.21
C ARG A 119 -20.06 2.34 -1.10
N ALA A 120 -20.58 1.13 -1.27
CA ALA A 120 -21.34 0.72 -2.46
C ALA A 120 -22.60 1.58 -2.73
N ASP A 121 -23.24 2.15 -1.70
CA ASP A 121 -24.42 3.01 -1.88
C ASP A 121 -24.10 4.43 -2.37
N LEU A 122 -22.81 4.79 -2.38
CA LEU A 122 -22.32 6.09 -2.86
C LEU A 122 -21.55 5.99 -4.17
N LEU A 123 -21.13 4.80 -4.58
CA LEU A 123 -20.36 4.58 -5.81
C LEU A 123 -21.24 4.76 -7.06
N ASP A 124 -20.69 5.32 -8.13
CA ASP A 124 -21.33 5.41 -9.44
C ASP A 124 -21.75 4.01 -9.95
N ASP A 125 -23.04 3.83 -10.24
CA ASP A 125 -23.64 2.55 -10.67
C ASP A 125 -22.99 1.94 -11.93
N ARG A 126 -22.22 2.73 -12.71
CA ARG A 126 -21.48 2.24 -13.88
C ARG A 126 -20.16 1.56 -13.52
N ALA A 127 -19.61 1.84 -12.35
CA ALA A 127 -18.35 1.25 -11.89
C ALA A 127 -18.60 -0.07 -11.14
N VAL A 128 -17.64 -0.98 -11.22
CA VAL A 128 -17.72 -2.28 -10.55
C VAL A 128 -16.67 -2.35 -9.44
N GLN A 129 -17.13 -2.37 -8.20
CA GLN A 129 -16.24 -2.59 -7.06
C GLN A 129 -15.77 -4.05 -7.04
N ILE A 130 -14.45 -4.25 -7.00
CA ILE A 130 -13.82 -5.55 -6.90
C ILE A 130 -13.94 -6.03 -5.46
N ILE A 131 -14.54 -7.20 -5.32
CA ILE A 131 -14.77 -7.87 -4.03
C ILE A 131 -14.36 -9.33 -4.20
N ARG A 132 -13.50 -9.85 -3.31
CA ARG A 132 -13.01 -11.23 -3.39
C ARG A 132 -13.41 -12.05 -2.18
N ASP A 133 -13.33 -13.38 -2.28
CA ASP A 133 -13.60 -14.29 -1.16
C ASP A 133 -12.30 -14.78 -0.49
N GLU A 134 -11.14 -14.33 -0.96
CA GLU A 134 -9.81 -14.70 -0.47
C GLU A 134 -8.87 -13.48 -0.37
N PRO A 135 -7.86 -13.49 0.53
CA PRO A 135 -6.92 -12.37 0.68
C PRO A 135 -6.30 -11.94 -0.64
N PHE A 136 -6.26 -10.63 -0.86
CA PHE A 136 -5.82 -10.02 -2.11
C PHE A 136 -4.93 -8.81 -1.82
N ASP A 137 -3.78 -8.76 -2.48
CA ASP A 137 -2.87 -7.64 -2.41
C ASP A 137 -3.11 -6.66 -3.56
N THR A 138 -3.76 -5.53 -3.29
CA THR A 138 -4.12 -4.54 -4.32
C THR A 138 -2.91 -3.96 -5.06
N TYR A 139 -1.72 -3.99 -4.47
CA TYR A 139 -0.51 -3.49 -5.11
C TYR A 139 0.07 -4.48 -6.12
N PHE A 140 -0.10 -5.79 -5.91
CA PHE A 140 0.69 -6.80 -6.62
C PHE A 140 -0.08 -7.99 -7.20
N ASP A 141 -1.23 -8.31 -6.63
CA ASP A 141 -2.12 -9.30 -7.19
C ASP A 141 -2.95 -8.63 -8.29
N LEU A 142 -2.90 -9.20 -9.49
CA LEU A 142 -3.72 -8.72 -10.60
C LEU A 142 -5.14 -9.29 -10.42
N PRO A 143 -6.20 -8.50 -10.66
CA PRO A 143 -7.55 -9.03 -10.76
C PRO A 143 -7.59 -10.12 -11.84
N GLU A 144 -8.46 -11.12 -11.65
CA GLU A 144 -8.56 -12.27 -12.57
C GLU A 144 -8.90 -11.90 -14.02
N SER A 145 -9.40 -10.68 -14.26
CA SER A 145 -9.48 -10.14 -15.62
C SER A 145 -8.10 -9.65 -16.06
N GLU A 146 -7.40 -10.47 -16.84
CA GLU A 146 -6.19 -10.09 -17.58
C GLU A 146 -6.44 -8.94 -18.60
N ASP A 147 -7.68 -8.47 -18.70
CA ASP A 147 -8.16 -7.45 -19.62
C ASP A 147 -8.11 -6.02 -19.03
N ILE A 148 -7.18 -5.65 -18.14
CA ILE A 148 -7.04 -4.24 -17.73
C ILE A 148 -6.08 -3.53 -18.67
N ASP A 149 -6.51 -2.43 -19.27
CA ASP A 149 -5.71 -1.69 -20.26
C ASP A 149 -4.98 -0.48 -19.65
N ALA A 150 -5.47 0.02 -18.52
CA ALA A 150 -4.88 1.16 -17.82
C ALA A 150 -5.27 1.20 -16.34
N VAL A 151 -4.42 1.84 -15.54
CA VAL A 151 -4.66 2.08 -14.11
C VAL A 151 -4.77 3.59 -13.84
N ALA A 152 -5.73 3.96 -12.99
CA ALA A 152 -5.84 5.27 -12.38
C ALA A 152 -5.70 5.11 -10.86
N VAL A 153 -4.92 5.96 -10.21
CA VAL A 153 -4.78 5.97 -8.75
C VAL A 153 -5.40 7.22 -8.15
N VAL A 154 -6.23 7.09 -7.12
CA VAL A 154 -7.06 8.21 -6.62
C VAL A 154 -6.86 8.38 -5.12
N GLY A 155 -6.66 9.62 -4.68
CA GLY A 155 -6.50 9.91 -3.25
C GLY A 155 -5.18 9.40 -2.67
N MET A 156 -4.13 9.32 -3.47
CA MET A 156 -2.82 8.83 -3.07
C MET A 156 -2.00 9.88 -2.30
N HIS A 157 -0.95 9.45 -1.63
CA HIS A 157 -0.03 10.31 -0.87
C HIS A 157 1.44 10.18 -1.27
N ALA A 158 2.23 11.17 -0.86
CA ALA A 158 3.69 11.18 -1.03
C ALA A 158 4.36 10.12 -0.15
N LYS A 159 5.60 9.73 -0.48
CA LYS A 159 6.38 8.75 0.30
C LYS A 159 7.02 9.34 1.55
N THR A 160 7.43 8.46 2.47
CA THR A 160 8.22 8.85 3.65
C THR A 160 9.39 9.76 3.26
N GLY A 161 9.52 10.89 3.94
CA GLY A 161 10.60 11.86 3.71
C GLY A 161 10.28 12.96 2.69
N SER A 162 9.23 12.82 1.87
CA SER A 162 8.82 13.85 0.89
C SER A 162 8.06 15.02 1.51
N GLY A 163 7.61 14.89 2.76
CA GLY A 163 7.00 15.97 3.54
C GLY A 163 5.59 16.36 3.08
N GLY A 164 4.86 15.41 2.48
CA GLY A 164 3.44 15.53 2.18
C GLY A 164 2.55 15.25 3.38
N PHE A 165 1.25 15.38 3.18
CA PHE A 165 0.24 15.06 4.17
C PHE A 165 0.12 13.54 4.29
N ALA A 166 0.23 13.04 5.51
CA ALA A 166 0.26 11.61 5.82
C ALA A 166 1.29 10.81 4.98
N SER A 167 2.44 11.41 4.67
CA SER A 167 3.45 10.75 3.84
C SER A 167 4.02 9.48 4.46
N HIS A 168 3.83 8.35 3.78
CA HIS A 168 4.36 7.05 4.16
C HIS A 168 4.47 6.10 2.96
N THR A 169 4.97 4.89 3.21
CA THR A 169 4.88 3.75 2.28
C THR A 169 4.52 2.52 3.12
N PHE A 170 3.34 1.95 2.93
CA PHE A 170 2.66 0.89 3.70
C PHE A 170 2.34 1.20 5.15
N THR A 171 3.29 1.79 5.87
CA THR A 171 3.14 2.15 7.28
C THR A 171 4.15 3.23 7.66
N LEU A 172 3.99 3.78 8.87
CA LEU A 172 4.75 4.91 9.38
C LEU A 172 6.28 4.67 9.39
N GLY A 173 7.02 5.56 8.72
CA GLY A 173 8.48 5.61 8.80
C GLY A 173 9.21 4.57 7.96
N ILE A 174 8.56 4.06 6.91
CA ILE A 174 9.15 3.14 5.94
C ILE A 174 9.42 3.88 4.63
N ASP A 175 10.65 3.79 4.14
CA ASP A 175 11.06 4.24 2.82
C ASP A 175 11.55 3.03 2.02
N LEU A 176 10.84 2.68 0.94
CA LEU A 176 11.20 1.58 0.07
C LEU A 176 12.02 2.10 -1.11
N LEU A 177 13.07 1.38 -1.46
CA LEU A 177 13.90 1.70 -2.61
C LEU A 177 14.00 0.52 -3.56
N ILE A 178 13.84 0.81 -4.85
CA ILE A 178 14.09 -0.13 -5.94
C ILE A 178 15.27 0.40 -6.74
N ASN A 179 16.34 -0.40 -6.83
CA ASN A 179 17.57 -0.05 -7.53
C ASN A 179 18.16 1.30 -7.07
N GLY A 180 18.12 1.53 -5.75
CA GLY A 180 18.64 2.75 -5.10
C GLY A 180 17.73 3.98 -5.22
N ARG A 181 16.55 3.86 -5.83
CA ARG A 181 15.58 4.95 -5.94
C ARG A 181 14.43 4.75 -4.96
N SER A 182 14.22 5.72 -4.08
CA SER A 182 13.07 5.77 -3.17
C SER A 182 11.76 5.89 -3.96
N ILE A 183 10.76 5.08 -3.63
CA ILE A 183 9.50 4.95 -4.37
C ILE A 183 8.26 5.23 -3.51
N THR A 184 7.24 5.82 -4.14
CA THR A 184 5.89 5.93 -3.59
C THR A 184 5.09 4.64 -3.80
N GLU A 185 3.95 4.51 -3.13
CA GLU A 185 2.98 3.46 -3.43
C GLU A 185 2.40 3.58 -4.85
N THR A 186 2.27 4.81 -5.37
CA THR A 186 1.89 5.03 -6.78
C THR A 186 2.94 4.49 -7.75
N GLU A 187 4.23 4.74 -7.50
CA GLU A 187 5.32 4.17 -8.30
C GLU A 187 5.38 2.64 -8.16
N LEU A 188 5.06 2.10 -6.98
CA LEU A 188 4.94 0.66 -6.77
C LEU A 188 3.81 0.04 -7.61
N VAL A 189 2.63 0.66 -7.64
CA VAL A 189 1.52 0.27 -8.54
C VAL A 189 2.01 0.28 -9.98
N ALA A 190 2.69 1.34 -10.42
CA ALA A 190 3.19 1.46 -11.78
C ALA A 190 4.23 0.39 -12.14
N LEU A 191 5.15 0.05 -11.23
CA LEU A 191 6.12 -1.03 -11.42
C LEU A 191 5.44 -2.41 -11.45
N SER A 192 4.42 -2.62 -10.62
CA SER A 192 3.66 -3.87 -10.55
C SER A 192 2.85 -4.14 -11.82
N TRP A 193 2.09 -3.14 -12.28
CA TRP A 193 1.27 -3.22 -13.50
C TRP A 193 2.12 -3.18 -14.77
N GLY A 194 3.28 -2.52 -14.73
CA GLY A 194 4.26 -2.57 -15.82
C GLY A 194 4.77 -3.98 -16.11
N ARG A 195 4.70 -4.94 -15.16
CA ARG A 195 5.02 -6.35 -15.42
C ARG A 195 4.12 -7.00 -16.48
N VAL A 196 2.92 -6.47 -16.67
CA VAL A 196 1.94 -6.91 -17.66
C VAL A 196 1.68 -5.86 -18.74
N GLY A 197 2.57 -4.86 -18.87
CA GLY A 197 2.49 -3.85 -19.93
C GLY A 197 1.41 -2.79 -19.73
N VAL A 198 0.82 -2.71 -18.54
CA VAL A 198 -0.30 -1.80 -18.26
C VAL A 198 0.22 -0.50 -17.62
N PRO A 199 -0.10 0.66 -18.21
CA PRO A 199 0.33 1.96 -17.68
C PRO A 199 -0.57 2.44 -16.53
N VAL A 200 0.04 3.20 -15.60
CA VAL A 200 -0.72 4.18 -14.81
C VAL A 200 -0.88 5.44 -15.67
N ILE A 201 -2.11 5.93 -15.81
CA ILE A 201 -2.44 7.08 -16.67
C ILE A 201 -2.94 8.30 -15.90
N PHE A 202 -3.38 8.11 -14.66
CA PHE A 202 -3.95 9.18 -13.84
C PHE A 202 -3.54 8.99 -12.38
N ALA A 203 -3.24 10.09 -11.70
CA ALA A 203 -2.99 10.13 -10.26
C ALA A 203 -3.59 11.40 -9.63
N SER A 204 -3.97 11.33 -8.35
CA SER A 204 -4.39 12.50 -7.58
C SER A 204 -3.97 12.41 -6.13
N GLY A 205 -3.70 13.58 -5.53
CA GLY A 205 -3.18 13.70 -4.18
C GLY A 205 -2.74 15.13 -3.86
N ASP A 206 -1.72 15.27 -3.01
CA ASP A 206 -1.11 16.57 -2.71
C ASP A 206 0.00 16.95 -3.72
N GLN A 207 0.55 18.15 -3.57
CA GLN A 207 1.64 18.67 -4.41
C GLN A 207 3.00 17.97 -4.19
N ARG A 208 3.18 17.26 -3.08
CA ARG A 208 4.42 16.53 -2.77
C ARG A 208 4.46 15.23 -3.53
N LEU A 209 3.35 14.51 -3.58
CA LEU A 209 3.21 13.35 -4.45
C LEU A 209 3.40 13.76 -5.92
N GLU A 210 2.82 14.88 -6.38
CA GLU A 210 3.07 15.40 -7.75
C GLU A 210 4.57 15.48 -8.07
N SER A 211 5.37 15.96 -7.10
CA SER A 211 6.82 16.07 -7.25
C SER A 211 7.52 14.71 -7.23
N ASP A 212 7.02 13.76 -6.43
CA ASP A 212 7.57 12.40 -6.38
C ASP A 212 7.40 11.65 -7.72
N LEU A 213 6.31 11.92 -8.45
CA LEU A 213 5.97 11.24 -9.70
C LEU A 213 6.59 11.87 -10.96
N GLU A 214 7.63 12.71 -10.82
CA GLU A 214 8.35 13.34 -11.95
C GLU A 214 8.89 12.33 -12.98
N THR A 215 9.04 11.06 -12.60
CA THR A 215 9.47 9.93 -13.43
C THR A 215 8.42 9.39 -14.37
N MET A 216 7.16 9.75 -14.15
CA MET A 216 6.02 9.30 -14.93
C MET A 216 5.33 10.49 -15.60
N PRO A 217 6.03 11.25 -16.47
CA PRO A 217 5.54 12.52 -17.02
C PRO A 217 4.31 12.36 -17.94
N TRP A 218 3.93 11.15 -18.30
CA TRP A 218 2.70 10.86 -19.04
C TRP A 218 1.46 10.72 -18.15
N VAL A 219 1.64 10.57 -16.82
CA VAL A 219 0.53 10.48 -15.87
C VAL A 219 -0.12 11.85 -15.75
N GLU A 220 -1.41 11.93 -16.03
CA GLU A 220 -2.19 13.11 -15.72
C GLU A 220 -2.35 13.21 -14.19
N TYR A 221 -1.77 14.25 -13.60
CA TYR A 221 -1.80 14.47 -12.16
C TYR A 221 -2.77 15.58 -11.78
N VAL A 222 -3.58 15.35 -10.75
CA VAL A 222 -4.45 16.39 -10.16
C VAL A 222 -4.11 16.61 -8.69
N THR A 223 -3.51 17.76 -8.41
CA THR A 223 -3.28 18.25 -7.04
C THR A 223 -4.60 18.77 -6.45
N VAL A 224 -5.10 18.12 -5.40
CA VAL A 224 -6.38 18.49 -4.74
C VAL A 224 -6.19 19.29 -3.44
N LYS A 225 -4.97 19.31 -2.90
CA LYS A 225 -4.60 20.05 -1.69
C LYS A 225 -3.11 20.37 -1.64
N GLU A 226 -2.75 21.34 -0.81
CA GLU A 226 -1.35 21.66 -0.49
C GLU A 226 -1.02 21.16 0.92
N ALA A 227 -0.14 20.17 1.03
CA ALA A 227 0.39 19.71 2.32
C ALA A 227 1.27 20.77 2.96
N THR A 228 1.00 21.06 4.23
CA THR A 228 1.74 22.04 5.06
C THR A 228 2.53 21.38 6.19
N ALA A 229 2.09 20.19 6.62
CA ALA A 229 2.74 19.31 7.57
C ALA A 229 2.29 17.86 7.32
N ALA A 230 2.92 16.90 7.99
CA ALA A 230 2.53 15.50 7.92
C ALA A 230 1.09 15.23 8.41
N ASP A 231 0.53 16.13 9.22
CA ASP A 231 -0.81 16.04 9.80
C ASP A 231 -1.72 17.24 9.44
N ALA A 232 -1.29 18.11 8.50
CA ALA A 232 -2.08 19.28 8.10
C ALA A 232 -1.90 19.65 6.62
N ALA A 233 -3.01 20.00 5.96
CA ALA A 233 -3.03 20.46 4.58
C ALA A 233 -4.02 21.61 4.38
N ASN A 234 -3.84 22.37 3.30
CA ASN A 234 -4.78 23.36 2.79
C ASN A 234 -5.52 22.78 1.58
N PRO A 235 -6.78 22.33 1.72
CA PRO A 235 -7.55 21.81 0.60
C PRO A 235 -7.86 22.90 -0.43
N ARG A 236 -7.88 22.54 -1.71
CA ARG A 236 -8.47 23.38 -2.75
C ARG A 236 -9.99 23.47 -2.56
N PRO A 237 -10.68 24.45 -3.16
CA PRO A 237 -12.13 24.44 -3.22
C PRO A 237 -12.63 23.11 -3.80
N VAL A 238 -13.46 22.39 -3.04
CA VAL A 238 -13.84 21.00 -3.33
C VAL A 238 -14.48 20.85 -4.73
N ASP A 239 -15.37 21.77 -5.10
CA ASP A 239 -16.02 21.74 -6.41
C ASP A 239 -15.04 21.93 -7.57
N GLU A 240 -14.01 22.77 -7.38
CA GLU A 240 -12.96 22.98 -8.38
C GLU A 240 -12.04 21.76 -8.47
N ALA A 241 -11.62 21.21 -7.33
CA ALA A 241 -10.80 20.00 -7.29
C ALA A 241 -11.50 18.82 -7.99
N ARG A 242 -12.79 18.62 -7.74
CA ARG A 242 -13.57 17.53 -8.37
C ARG A 242 -13.83 17.77 -9.85
N ALA A 243 -14.02 19.03 -10.27
CA ALA A 243 -14.09 19.35 -11.70
C ALA A 243 -12.77 19.01 -12.41
N ASP A 244 -11.63 19.31 -11.77
CA ASP A 244 -10.32 18.97 -12.29
C ASP A 244 -10.03 17.46 -12.28
N LEU A 245 -10.44 16.73 -11.23
CA LEU A 245 -10.35 15.26 -11.19
C LEU A 245 -11.08 14.64 -12.39
N ARG A 246 -12.31 15.07 -12.65
CA ARG A 246 -13.10 14.61 -13.79
C ARG A 246 -12.41 14.92 -15.13
N GLU A 247 -12.01 16.17 -15.31
CA GLU A 247 -11.46 16.63 -16.59
C GLU A 247 -10.05 16.07 -16.82
N GLY A 248 -9.26 15.88 -15.77
CA GLY A 248 -7.98 15.17 -15.79
C GLY A 248 -8.16 13.71 -16.19
N ALA A 249 -9.05 12.96 -15.53
CA ALA A 249 -9.31 11.56 -15.88
C ALA A 249 -9.78 11.41 -17.34
N ARG A 250 -10.57 12.37 -17.86
CA ARG A 250 -10.95 12.43 -19.27
C ARG A 250 -9.74 12.62 -20.21
N ARG A 251 -8.81 13.51 -19.85
CA ARG A 251 -7.56 13.71 -20.60
C ARG A 251 -6.65 12.49 -20.55
N ALA A 252 -6.53 11.85 -19.38
CA ALA A 252 -5.72 10.65 -19.18
C ALA A 252 -6.10 9.55 -20.17
N VAL A 253 -7.41 9.27 -20.30
CA VAL A 253 -7.91 8.30 -21.29
C VAL A 253 -7.59 8.74 -22.72
N GLY A 254 -7.78 10.01 -23.05
CA GLY A 254 -7.45 10.55 -24.37
C GLY A 254 -5.95 10.48 -24.71
N GLY A 255 -5.08 10.45 -23.71
CA GLY A 255 -3.62 10.34 -23.82
C GLY A 255 -3.08 8.91 -23.72
N LEU A 256 -3.93 7.89 -23.58
CA LEU A 256 -3.50 6.49 -23.37
C LEU A 256 -2.52 5.99 -24.44
N GLY A 257 -2.69 6.42 -25.70
CA GLY A 257 -1.79 6.02 -26.80
C GLY A 257 -0.37 6.57 -26.70
N ASP A 258 -0.16 7.63 -25.91
CA ASP A 258 1.15 8.22 -25.63
C ASP A 258 1.66 7.83 -24.22
N ALA A 259 0.87 7.08 -23.45
CA ALA A 259 1.25 6.61 -22.12
C ALA A 259 2.37 5.57 -22.20
N ARG A 260 3.06 5.41 -21.08
CA ARG A 260 4.14 4.42 -20.93
C ARG A 260 3.95 3.60 -19.67
N PHE A 261 4.57 2.43 -19.62
CA PHE A 261 4.63 1.62 -18.40
C PHE A 261 6.08 1.46 -17.93
N LEU A 262 6.26 1.23 -16.63
CA LEU A 262 7.59 1.08 -16.04
C LEU A 262 8.08 -0.36 -16.15
N ALA A 263 9.29 -0.55 -16.69
CA ALA A 263 9.96 -1.84 -16.74
C ALA A 263 11.18 -1.83 -15.82
N VAL A 264 11.11 -2.58 -14.71
CA VAL A 264 12.19 -2.61 -13.72
C VAL A 264 13.49 -3.20 -14.28
N SER A 265 14.62 -2.54 -14.02
CA SER A 265 15.93 -3.05 -14.40
C SER A 265 16.33 -4.24 -13.54
N LYS A 266 17.01 -5.23 -14.16
CA LYS A 266 17.51 -6.43 -13.48
C LYS A 266 19.05 -6.44 -13.43
N PRO A 267 19.66 -7.00 -12.36
CA PRO A 267 19.01 -7.50 -11.14
C PRO A 267 18.38 -6.37 -10.32
N ILE A 268 17.37 -6.70 -9.53
CA ILE A 268 16.61 -5.77 -8.70
C ILE A 268 17.26 -5.73 -7.32
N HIS A 269 17.75 -4.57 -6.92
CA HIS A 269 18.17 -4.28 -5.55
C HIS A 269 17.00 -3.68 -4.79
N ALA A 270 16.44 -4.45 -3.87
CA ALA A 270 15.33 -4.04 -3.03
C ALA A 270 15.87 -3.61 -1.67
N SER A 271 15.57 -2.38 -1.28
CA SER A 271 16.00 -1.83 -0.01
C SER A 271 14.84 -1.26 0.79
N LEU A 272 14.96 -1.34 2.11
CA LEU A 272 14.09 -0.65 3.04
C LEU A 272 14.95 0.18 3.98
N HIS A 273 14.71 1.49 3.98
CA HIS A 273 15.24 2.43 4.94
C HIS A 273 14.15 2.74 5.98
N ALA A 274 14.51 2.63 7.26
CA ALA A 274 13.56 2.87 8.35
C ALA A 274 13.90 4.16 9.11
N VAL A 275 12.88 4.98 9.33
CA VAL A 275 12.93 6.15 10.21
C VAL A 275 11.96 5.96 11.38
N PRO A 276 12.22 6.56 12.55
CA PRO A 276 11.32 6.42 13.70
C PRO A 276 9.86 6.77 13.33
N PRO A 277 8.86 6.00 13.81
CA PRO A 277 8.97 4.97 14.84
C PRO A 277 9.38 3.57 14.34
N ALA A 278 9.55 3.38 13.02
CA ALA A 278 10.05 2.12 12.49
C ALA A 278 11.52 1.90 12.86
N SER A 279 11.93 0.64 12.98
CA SER A 279 13.31 0.30 13.35
C SER A 279 13.75 -1.04 12.81
N LEU A 280 14.95 -1.07 12.20
CA LEU A 280 15.58 -2.31 11.74
C LEU A 280 16.55 -2.92 12.76
N ALA A 281 16.45 -2.52 14.03
CA ALA A 281 17.29 -3.11 15.09
C ALA A 281 17.13 -4.64 15.20
N ALA A 282 15.96 -5.18 14.84
CA ALA A 282 15.72 -6.63 14.81
C ALA A 282 16.55 -7.37 13.75
N LEU A 283 17.10 -6.66 12.76
CA LEU A 283 17.98 -7.19 11.71
C LEU A 283 19.47 -6.98 12.01
N GLU A 284 19.83 -6.57 13.22
CA GLU A 284 21.24 -6.45 13.60
C GLU A 284 21.97 -7.80 13.43
N GLY A 285 23.08 -7.76 12.72
CA GLY A 285 23.89 -8.91 12.34
C GLY A 285 23.46 -9.65 11.07
N ILE A 286 22.36 -9.27 10.43
CA ILE A 286 21.87 -9.91 9.21
C ILE A 286 22.62 -9.35 7.98
N PRO A 287 23.12 -10.22 7.06
CA PRO A 287 23.70 -9.77 5.79
C PRO A 287 22.73 -8.89 4.99
N GLY A 288 23.24 -7.79 4.41
CA GLY A 288 22.43 -6.78 3.71
C GLY A 288 22.06 -5.57 4.57
N MET A 289 22.31 -5.61 5.89
CA MET A 289 22.10 -4.46 6.76
C MET A 289 23.24 -3.44 6.63
N ASN A 290 22.88 -2.18 6.35
CA ASN A 290 23.74 -1.01 6.42
C ASN A 290 23.43 -0.20 7.70
N TYR A 291 24.37 -0.18 8.62
CA TYR A 291 24.22 0.52 9.91
C TYR A 291 24.48 2.02 9.82
N ALA A 292 25.08 2.52 8.74
CA ALA A 292 25.39 3.94 8.60
C ALA A 292 24.13 4.79 8.36
N ASP A 293 23.15 4.23 7.65
CA ASP A 293 21.91 4.89 7.24
C ASP A 293 20.65 4.09 7.61
N ASN A 294 20.78 3.02 8.40
CA ASN A 294 19.65 2.19 8.85
C ASN A 294 18.82 1.62 7.69
N THR A 295 19.52 1.05 6.70
CA THR A 295 18.91 0.47 5.50
C THR A 295 19.21 -1.03 5.42
N TYR A 296 18.20 -1.84 5.12
CA TYR A 296 18.38 -3.25 4.76
C TYR A 296 18.25 -3.40 3.25
N THR A 297 19.16 -4.14 2.60
CA THR A 297 19.16 -4.37 1.15
C THR A 297 19.37 -5.84 0.81
N PHE A 298 18.62 -6.33 -0.18
CA PHE A 298 18.83 -7.63 -0.82
C PHE A 298 18.62 -7.51 -2.34
N ALA A 299 19.00 -8.55 -3.09
CA ALA A 299 18.86 -8.56 -4.55
C ALA A 299 18.10 -9.80 -5.05
N THR A 300 17.33 -9.64 -6.13
CA THR A 300 16.60 -10.72 -6.83
C THR A 300 16.45 -10.41 -8.33
N GLY A 301 16.11 -11.41 -9.13
CA GLY A 301 15.78 -11.25 -10.56
C GLY A 301 14.29 -11.00 -10.84
N ASP A 302 13.42 -11.02 -9.83
CA ASP A 302 11.97 -10.91 -9.97
C ASP A 302 11.35 -9.86 -9.04
N LEU A 303 10.42 -9.05 -9.57
CA LEU A 303 9.83 -7.95 -8.81
C LEU A 303 8.84 -8.43 -7.74
N ARG A 304 8.14 -9.57 -7.95
CA ARG A 304 7.27 -10.15 -6.92
C ARG A 304 8.09 -10.63 -5.74
N GLU A 305 9.21 -11.30 -6.01
CA GLU A 305 10.13 -11.71 -4.95
C GLU A 305 10.71 -10.50 -4.19
N ALA A 306 11.04 -9.41 -4.90
CA ALA A 306 11.49 -8.17 -4.28
C ALA A 306 10.41 -7.57 -3.37
N TYR A 307 9.17 -7.49 -3.85
CA TYR A 307 8.04 -7.00 -3.10
C TYR A 307 7.75 -7.86 -1.85
N ASP A 308 7.60 -9.17 -2.01
CA ASP A 308 7.30 -10.10 -0.93
C ASP A 308 8.40 -10.07 0.16
N GLY A 309 9.66 -9.92 -0.25
CA GLY A 309 10.79 -9.74 0.67
C GLY A 309 10.73 -8.41 1.42
N LEU A 310 10.41 -7.31 0.73
CA LEU A 310 10.25 -5.99 1.38
C LEU A 310 9.10 -6.00 2.38
N VAL A 311 7.94 -6.56 2.04
CA VAL A 311 6.77 -6.67 2.95
C VAL A 311 7.14 -7.43 4.23
N GLN A 312 7.94 -8.49 4.14
CA GLN A 312 8.43 -9.20 5.34
C GLN A 312 9.33 -8.30 6.20
N VAL A 313 10.22 -7.52 5.58
CA VAL A 313 11.10 -6.57 6.28
C VAL A 313 10.28 -5.44 6.92
N VAL A 314 9.23 -4.95 6.28
CA VAL A 314 8.28 -3.96 6.84
C VAL A 314 7.68 -4.47 8.15
N GLY A 315 7.22 -5.73 8.18
CA GLY A 315 6.69 -6.34 9.40
C GLY A 315 7.71 -6.38 10.54
N LEU A 316 8.99 -6.61 10.23
CA LEU A 316 10.08 -6.55 11.21
C LEU A 316 10.38 -5.10 11.64
N ALA A 317 10.37 -4.16 10.70
CA ALA A 317 10.59 -2.75 10.97
C ALA A 317 9.51 -2.16 11.90
N ALA A 318 8.26 -2.56 11.71
CA ALA A 318 7.11 -2.17 12.53
C ALA A 318 7.20 -2.70 13.98
N SER A 319 8.07 -3.67 14.27
CA SER A 319 8.33 -4.08 15.66
C SER A 319 8.86 -2.93 16.52
N GLY A 320 9.48 -1.91 15.89
CA GLY A 320 9.86 -0.66 16.54
C GLY A 320 8.69 0.06 17.22
N TYR A 321 7.46 -0.08 16.72
CA TYR A 321 6.26 0.58 17.26
C TYR A 321 5.93 0.12 18.68
N ALA A 322 6.30 -1.12 19.05
CA ALA A 322 6.12 -1.63 20.40
C ALA A 322 6.88 -0.80 21.44
N SER A 323 7.95 -0.09 21.05
CA SER A 323 8.66 0.84 21.92
C SER A 323 7.81 2.05 22.28
N VAL A 324 7.08 2.61 21.30
CA VAL A 324 6.14 3.72 21.50
C VAL A 324 4.97 3.29 22.38
N LEU A 325 4.39 2.11 22.11
CA LEU A 325 3.34 1.54 22.97
C LEU A 325 3.82 1.41 24.43
N ARG A 326 5.05 0.90 24.63
CA ARG A 326 5.63 0.78 25.97
C ARG A 326 5.80 2.15 26.63
N GLU A 327 6.29 3.15 25.90
CA GLU A 327 6.44 4.52 26.40
C GLU A 327 5.10 5.08 26.88
N VAL A 328 4.07 4.99 26.04
CA VAL A 328 2.71 5.45 26.37
C VAL A 328 2.16 4.74 27.59
N LEU A 329 2.29 3.40 27.66
CA LEU A 329 1.83 2.64 28.81
C LEU A 329 2.57 3.08 30.08
N MET A 330 3.89 3.16 30.05
CA MET A 330 4.69 3.50 31.24
C MET A 330 4.47 4.94 31.72
N ALA A 331 3.97 5.83 30.87
CA ALA A 331 3.59 7.19 31.24
C ALA A 331 2.25 7.28 31.99
N ARG A 332 1.44 6.21 32.01
CA ARG A 332 0.15 6.17 32.72
C ARG A 332 0.30 5.67 34.15
N ASP A 333 -0.53 6.19 35.04
CA ASP A 333 -0.58 5.77 36.46
C ASP A 333 -0.89 4.27 36.63
N ASP A 334 -1.72 3.71 35.74
CA ASP A 334 -2.12 2.29 35.70
C ASP A 334 -1.26 1.44 34.74
N GLY A 335 -0.28 2.04 34.06
CA GLY A 335 0.49 1.40 32.99
C GLY A 335 1.18 0.10 33.39
N ARG A 336 1.74 0.09 34.61
CA ARG A 336 2.40 -1.09 35.16
C ARG A 336 1.44 -2.24 35.39
N GLU A 337 0.23 -1.96 35.87
CA GLU A 337 -0.80 -2.97 36.08
C GLU A 337 -1.25 -3.59 34.76
N ILE A 338 -1.45 -2.76 33.72
CA ILE A 338 -1.77 -3.21 32.37
C ILE A 338 -0.66 -4.14 31.83
N PHE A 339 0.61 -3.76 32.01
CA PHE A 339 1.75 -4.55 31.54
C PHE A 339 1.87 -5.90 32.27
N ASP A 340 1.69 -5.91 33.58
CA ASP A 340 1.71 -7.14 34.39
C ASP A 340 0.53 -8.07 34.01
N ALA A 341 -0.66 -7.50 33.78
CA ALA A 341 -1.83 -8.25 33.30
C ALA A 341 -1.60 -8.86 31.91
N TYR A 342 -0.99 -8.12 30.99
CA TYR A 342 -0.61 -8.63 29.67
C TYR A 342 0.37 -9.81 29.77
N GLY A 343 1.42 -9.69 30.60
CA GLY A 343 2.38 -10.78 30.83
C GLY A 343 1.74 -12.03 31.45
N ALA A 344 0.84 -11.85 32.41
CA ALA A 344 0.06 -12.94 33.00
C ALA A 344 -0.84 -13.62 31.97
N ALA A 345 -1.49 -12.85 31.09
CA ALA A 345 -2.32 -13.38 30.01
C ALA A 345 -1.50 -14.20 28.99
N LEU A 346 -0.32 -13.72 28.58
CA LEU A 346 0.60 -14.47 27.71
C LEU A 346 0.99 -15.81 28.33
N SER A 347 1.41 -15.78 29.60
CA SER A 347 1.82 -16.98 30.33
C SER A 347 0.67 -17.97 30.46
N LYS A 348 -0.53 -17.49 30.78
CA LYS A 348 -1.73 -18.32 30.86
C LYS A 348 -2.04 -18.98 29.52
N ARG A 349 -2.04 -18.23 28.41
CA ARG A 349 -2.28 -18.78 27.06
C ARG A 349 -1.26 -19.85 26.70
N TRP A 350 0.02 -19.63 27.02
CA TRP A 350 1.05 -20.65 26.82
C TRP A 350 0.82 -21.90 27.69
N PHE A 351 0.50 -21.75 28.97
CA PHE A 351 0.18 -22.87 29.85
C PHE A 351 -1.04 -23.65 29.37
N ASP A 352 -2.05 -22.97 28.85
CA ASP A 352 -3.24 -23.61 28.29
C ASP A 352 -2.90 -24.40 27.03
N GLN A 353 -2.06 -23.87 26.13
CA GLN A 353 -1.56 -24.60 24.97
C GLN A 353 -0.78 -25.86 25.39
N GLU A 354 0.22 -25.73 26.26
CA GLU A 354 1.05 -26.86 26.71
C GLU A 354 0.27 -27.91 27.51
N SER A 355 -0.84 -27.51 28.13
CA SER A 355 -1.70 -28.41 28.90
C SER A 355 -2.86 -28.98 28.08
N GLY A 356 -2.99 -28.63 26.79
CA GLY A 356 -4.14 -29.00 25.96
C GLY A 356 -5.48 -28.42 26.47
N ARG A 357 -5.43 -27.33 27.24
CA ARG A 357 -6.60 -26.57 27.72
C ARG A 357 -6.95 -25.39 26.83
N LEU A 358 -6.09 -25.06 25.86
CA LEU A 358 -6.42 -24.07 24.86
C LEU A 358 -7.57 -24.64 24.05
N GLU A 359 -8.78 -24.19 24.34
CA GLU A 359 -9.92 -24.42 23.47
C GLU A 359 -9.52 -23.87 22.11
N SER A 360 -9.65 -24.67 21.04
CA SER A 360 -9.60 -24.08 19.70
C SER A 360 -10.65 -22.99 19.68
N ASP A 361 -10.30 -21.75 19.28
CA ASP A 361 -11.22 -20.62 19.10
C ASP A 361 -12.27 -20.87 17.98
N GLY A 362 -12.70 -22.12 17.81
CA GLY A 362 -13.65 -22.58 16.79
C GLY A 362 -15.03 -21.95 16.91
N ASP A 363 -15.38 -21.32 18.03
CA ASP A 363 -16.65 -20.61 18.21
C ASP A 363 -16.53 -19.07 18.17
N GLN A 364 -15.33 -18.50 18.28
CA GLN A 364 -15.10 -17.05 18.13
C GLN A 364 -14.75 -16.69 16.68
N ALA A 365 -14.00 -17.56 16.00
CA ALA A 365 -13.77 -17.44 14.56
C ALA A 365 -15.08 -17.53 13.76
N ASP A 366 -16.04 -18.34 14.20
CA ASP A 366 -17.35 -18.50 13.51
C ASP A 366 -18.34 -17.36 13.77
N SER A 367 -18.16 -16.57 14.85
CA SER A 367 -18.91 -15.31 15.02
C SER A 367 -18.39 -14.16 14.14
N MET A 368 -17.20 -14.34 13.56
CA MET A 368 -16.54 -13.41 12.63
C MET A 368 -16.47 -13.97 11.19
N SER A 369 -16.92 -15.22 10.95
CA SER A 369 -16.85 -15.91 9.66
C SER A 369 -18.04 -15.61 8.74
N GLY A 370 -19.07 -14.96 9.25
CA GLY A 370 -20.17 -14.44 8.43
C GLY A 370 -19.75 -13.16 7.72
N LEU A 371 -19.11 -13.30 6.55
CA LEU A 371 -18.68 -12.23 5.62
C LEU A 371 -17.29 -11.65 5.90
N ARG A 372 -16.22 -12.37 5.57
CA ARG A 372 -15.03 -11.70 5.04
C ARG A 372 -14.97 -11.96 3.56
N ARG A 373 -15.67 -11.12 2.81
CA ARG A 373 -15.19 -10.82 1.48
C ARG A 373 -13.94 -9.97 1.70
N PHE A 374 -12.83 -10.28 1.05
CA PHE A 374 -11.59 -9.54 1.14
C PHE A 374 -11.61 -8.43 0.10
N HIS A 375 -11.22 -7.25 0.52
CA HIS A 375 -11.20 -6.03 -0.28
C HIS A 375 -9.97 -5.26 0.17
N GLY A 376 -8.89 -5.32 -0.61
CA GLY A 376 -7.68 -4.57 -0.34
C GLY A 376 -6.89 -4.93 0.92
N TYR A 377 -5.57 -4.83 0.79
CA TYR A 377 -4.50 -4.97 1.80
C TYR A 377 -4.50 -6.27 2.64
N ARG A 378 -3.43 -7.07 2.47
CA ARG A 378 -3.24 -8.38 3.13
C ARG A 378 -2.50 -8.29 4.46
#